data_AF-A0A6P2EF65-F1
#
_entry.id   AF-A0A6P2EF65-F1
#
_cell.length_a   1.000
_cell.length_b   1.000
_cell.length_c   1.000
_cell.angle_alpha   90.00
_cell.angle_beta   90.00
_cell.angle_gamma   90.00
#
_symmetry.space_group_name_H-M   'P 1'
#
loop_
_entity.id
_entity.type
_entity.pdbx_description
1 polymer ?
#
loop_
_entity_poly.entity_id
_entity_poly.type
_entity_poly.pdbx_seq_one_letter_code
_entity_poly.pdbx_strand_id
1 'polypeptide(L)'
;MDTIRGLLRIKSIREEGRERELRRARHDLEHAAQALREARQTHETRQQEHREREEAMYRDVLSRAIVVRELDDVHAEIISMKQIEQEDERAVEQAEEERKQRRDAMDAATAAWRTAAQACDKFRDLHHRAVAQQLEEEEQQAALELEEHPVRAGTRGFADLAGEL
;
A
#
# COMPACT_ATOMS: atom_id res chain seq x y z
N MET A 1 -5.79 -14.01 -30.78
CA MET A 1 -4.72 -13.78 -29.78
C MET A 1 -4.89 -12.51 -28.93
N ASP A 2 -5.95 -11.71 -29.14
CA ASP A 2 -6.21 -10.51 -28.32
C ASP A 2 -6.74 -10.77 -26.90
N THR A 3 -7.28 -11.96 -26.63
CA THR A 3 -7.92 -12.27 -25.35
C THR A 3 -6.92 -12.36 -24.19
N ILE A 4 -5.78 -13.03 -24.37
CA ILE A 4 -4.73 -13.15 -23.34
C ILE A 4 -4.09 -11.79 -23.08
N ARG A 5 -3.80 -11.02 -24.14
CA ARG A 5 -3.29 -9.64 -24.03
C ARG A 5 -4.27 -8.73 -23.30
N GLY A 6 -5.57 -8.83 -23.61
CA GLY A 6 -6.63 -8.10 -22.92
C GLY A 6 -6.75 -8.48 -21.45
N LEU A 7 -6.67 -9.78 -21.12
CA LEU A 7 -6.70 -10.26 -19.75
C LEU A 7 -5.46 -9.79 -18.96
N LEU A 8 -4.27 -9.86 -19.54
CA LEU A 8 -3.05 -9.35 -18.93
C LEU A 8 -3.18 -7.85 -18.60
N ARG A 9 -3.70 -7.05 -19.54
CA ARG A 9 -3.95 -5.62 -19.31
C ARG A 9 -4.94 -5.38 -18.16
N ILE A 10 -6.01 -6.16 -18.07
CA ILE A 10 -6.95 -6.06 -16.94
C ILE A 10 -6.27 -6.43 -15.62
N LYS A 11 -5.42 -7.46 -15.62
CA LYS A 11 -4.69 -7.89 -14.42
C LYS A 11 -3.64 -6.87 -13.97
N SER A 12 -2.91 -6.26 -14.90
CA SER A 12 -1.94 -5.21 -14.58
C SER A 12 -2.63 -3.97 -13.98
N ILE A 13 -3.75 -3.54 -14.56
CA ILE A 13 -4.53 -2.42 -14.01
C ILE A 13 -5.02 -2.72 -12.58
N ARG A 14 -5.43 -3.97 -12.31
CA ARG A 14 -5.82 -4.39 -10.94
C ARG A 14 -4.66 -4.39 -9.98
N GLU A 15 -3.48 -4.88 -10.40
CA GLU A 15 -2.25 -4.84 -9.62
C GLU A 15 -1.88 -3.39 -9.25
N GLU A 16 -1.82 -2.50 -10.23
CA GLU A 16 -1.57 -1.06 -10.02
C GLU A 16 -2.61 -0.40 -9.09
N GLY A 17 -3.87 -0.84 -9.18
CA GLY A 17 -4.94 -0.41 -8.27
C GLY A 17 -4.66 -0.82 -6.84
N ARG A 18 -4.31 -2.10 -6.62
CA ARG A 18 -3.96 -2.63 -5.29
C ARG A 18 -2.67 -2.03 -4.75
N GLU A 19 -1.70 -1.73 -5.61
CA GLU A 19 -0.46 -1.07 -5.20
C GLU A 19 -0.75 0.35 -4.69
N ARG A 20 -1.63 1.10 -5.36
CA ARG A 20 -2.08 2.41 -4.90
C ARG A 20 -2.81 2.33 -3.55
N GLU A 21 -3.67 1.34 -3.35
CA GLU A 21 -4.33 1.08 -2.07
C GLU A 21 -3.32 0.78 -0.96
N LEU A 22 -2.31 -0.07 -1.24
CA LEU A 22 -1.23 -0.38 -0.30
C LEU A 22 -0.44 0.87 0.10
N ARG A 23 -0.10 1.73 -0.85
CA ARG A 23 0.59 3.00 -0.57
C ARG A 23 -0.25 3.91 0.33
N ARG A 24 -1.56 3.99 0.09
CA ARG A 24 -2.50 4.75 0.95
C ARG A 24 -2.57 4.17 2.35
N ALA A 25 -2.77 2.86 2.48
CA ALA A 25 -2.85 2.20 3.78
C ALA A 25 -1.57 2.36 4.61
N ARG A 26 -0.40 2.34 3.94
CA ARG A 26 0.88 2.63 4.59
C ARG A 26 0.95 4.06 5.12
N HIS A 27 0.58 5.04 4.30
CA HIS A 27 0.54 6.44 4.69
C HIS A 27 -0.42 6.66 5.87
N ASP A 28 -1.62 6.07 5.82
CA ASP A 28 -2.60 6.18 6.89
C ASP A 28 -2.10 5.57 8.21
N LEU A 29 -1.38 4.44 8.15
CA LEU A 29 -0.75 3.85 9.34
C LEU A 29 0.36 4.76 9.91
N GLU A 30 1.16 5.37 9.04
CA GLU A 30 2.21 6.32 9.46
C GLU A 30 1.60 7.55 10.16
N HIS A 31 0.49 8.09 9.62
CA HIS A 31 -0.28 9.17 10.27
C HIS A 31 -0.88 8.76 11.61
N ALA A 32 -1.55 7.61 11.68
CA ALA A 32 -2.11 7.12 12.95
C ALA A 32 -1.03 6.87 14.00
N ALA A 33 0.15 6.38 13.59
CA ALA A 33 1.29 6.21 14.49
C ALA A 33 1.87 7.55 14.97
N GLN A 34 1.84 8.60 14.14
CA GLN A 34 2.24 9.95 14.55
C GLN A 34 1.22 10.56 15.52
N ALA A 35 -0.08 10.46 15.22
CA ALA A 35 -1.15 10.94 16.10
C ALA A 35 -1.09 10.28 17.48
N LEU A 36 -0.81 8.98 17.55
CA LEU A 36 -0.61 8.29 18.82
C LEU A 36 0.59 8.84 19.61
N ARG A 37 1.72 9.13 18.94
CA ARG A 37 2.88 9.74 19.60
C ARG A 37 2.55 11.10 20.18
N GLU A 38 1.86 11.94 19.40
CA GLU A 38 1.45 13.28 19.82
C GLU A 38 0.46 13.25 20.99
N ALA A 39 -0.53 12.34 20.96
CA ALA A 39 -1.48 12.14 22.05
C ALA A 39 -0.77 11.72 23.34
N ARG A 40 0.14 10.75 23.27
CA ARG A 40 0.93 10.30 24.44
C ARG A 40 1.82 11.41 24.99
N GLN A 41 2.53 12.11 24.13
CA GLN A 41 3.38 13.22 24.55
C GLN A 41 2.57 14.34 25.23
N THR A 42 1.38 14.64 24.69
CA THR A 42 0.46 15.63 25.27
C THR A 42 -0.02 15.19 26.64
N HIS A 43 -0.43 13.94 26.79
CA HIS A 43 -0.87 13.36 28.06
C HIS A 43 0.25 13.38 29.11
N GLU A 44 1.46 12.94 28.74
CA GLU A 44 2.63 12.94 29.63
C GLU A 44 3.00 14.36 30.08
N THR A 45 3.01 15.33 29.15
CA THR A 45 3.33 16.73 29.46
C THR A 45 2.30 17.32 30.42
N ARG A 46 1.00 17.14 30.15
CA ARG A 46 -0.05 17.66 31.04
C ARG A 46 -0.08 16.98 32.39
N GLN A 47 0.18 15.67 32.45
CA GLN A 47 0.28 14.96 33.72
C GLN A 47 1.41 15.54 34.60
N GLN A 48 2.54 15.89 33.99
CA GLN A 48 3.64 16.53 34.71
C GLN A 48 3.24 17.93 35.20
N GLU A 49 2.65 18.76 34.33
CA GLU A 49 2.15 20.10 34.68
C GLU A 49 1.11 20.04 35.81
N HIS A 50 0.19 19.08 35.75
CA HIS A 50 -0.84 18.88 36.77
C HIS A 50 -0.25 18.49 38.12
N ARG A 51 0.73 17.58 38.15
CA ARG A 51 1.44 17.20 39.39
C ARG A 51 2.14 18.39 40.02
N GLU A 52 2.88 19.16 39.23
CA GLU A 52 3.60 20.34 39.71
C GLU A 52 2.62 21.40 40.26
N ARG A 53 1.49 21.59 39.57
CA ARG A 53 0.45 22.53 40.00
C ARG A 53 -0.27 22.05 41.26
N GLU A 54 -0.60 20.77 41.37
CA GLU A 54 -1.21 20.16 42.55
C GLU A 54 -0.28 20.27 43.77
N GLU A 55 1.02 19.98 43.62
CA GLU A 55 2.01 20.16 44.67
C GLU A 55 2.15 21.63 45.11
N ALA A 56 2.10 22.57 44.16
CA ALA A 56 2.15 24.01 44.46
C ALA A 56 0.90 24.45 45.25
N MET A 57 -0.29 23.99 44.86
CA MET A 57 -1.53 24.26 45.59
C MET A 57 -1.47 23.71 47.01
N TYR A 58 -1.06 22.45 47.18
CA TYR A 58 -0.95 21.85 48.51
C TYR A 58 0.08 22.58 49.39
N ARG A 59 1.20 23.02 48.82
CA ARG A 59 2.20 23.80 49.55
C ARG A 59 1.64 25.13 50.03
N ASP A 60 0.89 25.84 49.19
CA ASP A 60 0.23 27.10 49.56
C ASP A 60 -0.78 26.87 50.70
N VAL A 61 -1.67 25.91 50.53
CA VAL A 61 -2.70 25.50 51.51
C VAL A 61 -2.10 25.15 52.88
N LEU A 62 -0.98 24.42 52.91
CA LEU A 62 -0.32 24.02 54.16
C LEU A 62 0.51 25.15 54.80
N SER A 63 0.89 26.18 54.04
CA SER A 63 1.75 27.26 54.51
C SER A 63 1.01 28.40 55.22
N ARG A 64 -0.32 28.49 55.06
CA ARG A 64 -1.14 29.60 55.59
C ARG A 64 -2.41 29.10 56.27
N ALA A 65 -2.97 29.92 57.17
CA ALA A 65 -4.31 29.69 57.70
C ALA A 65 -5.34 30.07 56.63
N ILE A 66 -5.91 29.06 55.99
CA ILE A 66 -6.90 29.16 54.92
C ILE A 66 -8.33 29.02 55.44
N VAL A 67 -9.27 29.64 54.74
CA VAL A 67 -10.71 29.51 55.00
C VAL A 67 -11.24 28.28 54.26
N VAL A 68 -12.27 27.60 54.81
CA VAL A 68 -12.88 26.40 54.20
C VAL A 68 -13.24 26.58 52.72
N ARG A 69 -13.70 27.77 52.32
CA ARG A 69 -14.02 28.06 50.91
C ARG A 69 -12.81 27.94 49.98
N GLU A 70 -11.62 28.36 50.43
CA GLU A 70 -10.40 28.23 49.62
C GLU A 70 -10.00 26.76 49.44
N LEU A 71 -10.32 25.90 50.41
CA LEU A 71 -10.10 24.46 50.29
C LEU A 71 -11.06 23.82 49.27
N ASP A 72 -12.32 24.27 49.24
CA ASP A 72 -13.30 23.84 48.24
C ASP A 72 -12.87 24.26 46.82
N ASP A 73 -12.31 25.47 46.66
CA ASP A 73 -11.80 25.98 45.39
C ASP A 73 -10.63 25.11 44.88
N VAL A 74 -9.66 24.76 45.74
CA VAL A 74 -8.55 23.86 45.40
C VAL A 74 -9.07 22.46 45.06
N HIS A 75 -10.05 21.95 45.79
CA HIS A 75 -10.66 20.65 45.49
C HIS A 75 -11.35 20.63 44.12
N ALA A 76 -12.09 21.69 43.79
CA ALA A 76 -12.73 21.84 42.48
C ALA A 76 -11.69 21.89 41.34
N GLU A 77 -10.57 22.59 41.54
CA GLU A 77 -9.49 22.66 40.57
C GLU A 77 -8.82 21.29 40.33
N ILE A 78 -8.58 20.52 41.40
CA ILE A 78 -8.06 19.15 41.30
C ILE A 78 -9.03 18.22 40.56
N ILE A 79 -10.34 18.33 40.82
CA ILE A 79 -11.35 17.55 40.09
C ILE A 79 -11.31 17.90 38.60
N SER A 80 -11.22 19.19 38.26
CA SER A 80 -11.13 19.65 36.86
C SER A 80 -9.88 19.08 36.16
N MET A 81 -8.72 19.15 36.81
CA MET A 81 -7.47 18.57 36.28
C MET A 81 -7.58 17.07 36.02
N LYS A 82 -8.20 16.31 36.95
CA LYS A 82 -8.43 14.86 36.78
C LYS A 82 -9.39 14.54 35.65
N GLN A 83 -10.40 15.38 35.41
CA GLN A 83 -11.32 15.20 34.28
C GLN A 83 -10.58 15.36 32.95
N ILE A 84 -9.72 16.38 32.83
CA ILE A 84 -8.88 16.60 31.64
C ILE A 84 -7.93 15.42 31.42
N GLU A 85 -7.29 14.91 32.47
CA GLU A 85 -6.42 13.71 32.37
C GLU A 85 -7.17 12.48 31.85
N GLN A 86 -8.41 12.26 32.31
CA GLN A 86 -9.25 11.17 31.82
C GLN A 86 -9.64 11.35 30.35
N GLU A 87 -9.86 12.58 29.90
CA GLU A 87 -10.11 12.89 28.49
C GLU A 87 -8.88 12.60 27.63
N ASP A 88 -7.70 12.95 28.11
CA ASP A 88 -6.44 12.66 27.42
C ASP A 88 -6.10 11.17 27.37
N GLU A 89 -6.34 10.45 28.46
CA GLU A 89 -6.18 8.99 28.51
C GLU A 89 -7.09 8.31 27.48
N ARG A 90 -8.37 8.73 27.41
CA ARG A 90 -9.30 8.27 26.37
C ARG A 90 -8.83 8.63 24.96
N ALA A 91 -8.24 9.80 24.76
CA ALA A 91 -7.72 10.21 23.45
C ALA A 91 -6.54 9.31 23.03
N VAL A 92 -5.67 8.94 23.98
CA VAL A 92 -4.58 7.97 23.73
C VAL A 92 -5.16 6.60 23.38
N GLU A 93 -6.11 6.08 24.15
CA GLU A 93 -6.78 4.80 23.87
C GLU A 93 -7.43 4.77 22.47
N GLN A 94 -8.12 5.85 22.10
CA GLN A 94 -8.71 5.99 20.76
C GLN A 94 -7.65 5.99 19.66
N ALA A 95 -6.54 6.71 19.85
CA ALA A 95 -5.43 6.73 18.89
C ALA A 95 -4.73 5.37 18.77
N GLU A 96 -4.64 4.59 19.86
CA GLU A 96 -4.12 3.23 19.84
C GLU A 96 -5.00 2.28 19.03
N GLU A 97 -6.31 2.33 19.27
CA GLU A 97 -7.27 1.52 18.54
C GLU A 97 -7.33 1.92 17.06
N GLU A 98 -7.28 3.22 16.73
CA GLU A 98 -7.17 3.66 15.34
C GLU A 98 -5.90 3.13 14.67
N ARG A 99 -4.72 3.26 15.33
CA ARG A 99 -3.47 2.72 14.79
C ARG A 99 -3.57 1.22 14.52
N LYS A 100 -4.20 0.47 15.42
CA LYS A 100 -4.42 -0.98 15.26
C LYS A 100 -5.31 -1.27 14.05
N GLN A 101 -6.42 -0.56 13.90
CA GLN A 101 -7.30 -0.69 12.73
C GLN A 101 -6.58 -0.35 11.41
N ARG A 102 -5.76 0.71 11.40
CA ARG A 102 -4.94 1.05 10.22
C ARG A 102 -3.89 -0.02 9.94
N ARG A 103 -3.36 -0.68 10.97
CA ARG A 103 -2.42 -1.78 10.80
C ARG A 103 -3.08 -2.98 10.14
N ASP A 104 -4.26 -3.37 10.62
CA ASP A 104 -5.04 -4.47 10.04
C ASP A 104 -5.42 -4.16 8.58
N ALA A 105 -5.79 -2.92 8.28
CA ALA A 105 -6.04 -2.46 6.91
C ALA A 105 -4.80 -2.53 6.01
N MET A 106 -3.61 -2.18 6.53
CA MET A 106 -2.35 -2.32 5.80
C MET A 106 -2.02 -3.78 5.51
N ASP A 107 -2.22 -4.68 6.48
CA ASP A 107 -1.96 -6.11 6.31
C ASP A 107 -2.94 -6.72 5.29
N ALA A 108 -4.21 -6.32 5.31
CA ALA A 108 -5.21 -6.70 4.29
C ALA A 108 -4.86 -6.18 2.89
N ALA A 109 -4.45 -4.91 2.77
CA ALA A 109 -4.03 -4.31 1.50
C ALA A 109 -2.77 -5.01 0.95
N THR A 110 -1.84 -5.39 1.82
CA THR A 110 -0.63 -6.15 1.46
C THR A 110 -0.99 -7.52 0.89
N ALA A 111 -1.89 -8.26 1.54
CA ALA A 111 -2.36 -9.55 1.05
C ALA A 111 -3.07 -9.43 -0.31
N ALA A 112 -3.92 -8.41 -0.46
CA ALA A 112 -4.62 -8.14 -1.72
C ALA A 112 -3.66 -7.81 -2.86
N TRP A 113 -2.65 -6.97 -2.61
CA TRP A 113 -1.61 -6.64 -3.59
C TRP A 113 -0.80 -7.87 -3.98
N ARG A 114 -0.32 -8.68 -3.01
CA ARG A 114 0.42 -9.92 -3.31
C ARG A 114 -0.37 -10.87 -4.19
N THR A 115 -1.66 -11.05 -3.90
CA THR A 115 -2.54 -11.91 -4.70
C THR A 115 -2.73 -11.37 -6.12
N ALA A 116 -2.85 -10.05 -6.28
CA ALA A 116 -2.96 -9.40 -7.58
C ALA A 116 -1.67 -9.51 -8.39
N ALA A 117 -0.51 -9.32 -7.76
CA ALA A 117 0.81 -9.44 -8.38
C ALA A 117 1.05 -10.88 -8.88
N GLN A 118 0.81 -11.89 -8.03
CA GLN A 118 0.91 -13.30 -8.42
C GLN A 118 0.00 -13.65 -9.61
N ALA A 119 -1.22 -13.11 -9.62
CA ALA A 119 -2.12 -13.31 -10.75
C ALA A 119 -1.57 -12.64 -12.02
N CYS A 120 -1.07 -11.41 -11.92
CA CYS A 120 -0.48 -10.68 -13.05
C CYS A 120 0.72 -11.45 -13.64
N ASP A 121 1.63 -11.92 -12.80
CA ASP A 121 2.79 -12.71 -13.20
C ASP A 121 2.39 -13.97 -13.97
N LYS A 122 1.39 -14.72 -13.46
CA LYS A 122 0.86 -15.90 -14.17
C LYS A 122 0.34 -15.56 -15.57
N PHE A 123 -0.36 -14.45 -15.73
CA PHE A 123 -0.86 -14.02 -17.05
C PHE A 123 0.26 -13.49 -17.95
N ARG A 124 1.31 -12.92 -17.37
CA ARG A 124 2.52 -12.50 -18.11
C ARG A 124 3.23 -13.72 -18.69
N ASP A 125 3.41 -14.77 -17.89
CA ASP A 125 3.98 -16.04 -18.33
C ASP A 125 3.16 -16.69 -19.44
N LEU A 126 1.83 -16.73 -19.28
CA LEU A 126 0.92 -17.27 -20.30
C LEU A 126 0.99 -16.47 -21.60
N HIS A 127 1.08 -15.14 -21.52
CA HIS A 127 1.24 -14.28 -22.69
C HIS A 127 2.57 -14.56 -23.40
N HIS A 128 3.68 -14.69 -22.67
CA HIS A 128 4.97 -15.02 -23.27
C HIS A 128 4.95 -16.38 -23.98
N ARG A 129 4.35 -17.41 -23.37
CA ARG A 129 4.20 -18.73 -24.00
C ARG A 129 3.33 -18.67 -25.25
N ALA A 130 2.23 -17.94 -25.19
CA ALA A 130 1.32 -17.78 -26.33
C ALA A 130 2.03 -17.09 -27.51
N VAL A 131 2.80 -16.03 -27.25
CA VAL A 131 3.58 -15.34 -28.29
C VAL A 131 4.65 -16.25 -28.88
N ALA A 132 5.36 -17.03 -28.05
CA ALA A 132 6.37 -17.97 -28.54
C ALA A 132 5.76 -19.05 -29.45
N GLN A 133 4.63 -19.64 -29.03
CA GLN A 133 3.92 -20.63 -29.85
C GLN A 133 3.44 -20.03 -31.19
N GLN A 134 2.98 -18.78 -31.17
CA GLN A 134 2.58 -18.09 -32.38
C GLN A 134 3.74 -17.91 -33.36
N LEU A 135 4.91 -17.54 -32.88
CA LEU A 135 6.10 -17.40 -33.70
C LEU A 135 6.52 -18.76 -34.29
N GLU A 136 6.47 -19.83 -33.51
CA GLU A 136 6.74 -21.19 -33.99
C GLU A 136 5.74 -21.63 -35.06
N GLU A 137 4.44 -21.33 -34.89
CA GLU A 137 3.39 -21.61 -35.88
C GLU A 137 3.59 -20.81 -37.17
N GLU A 138 3.95 -19.53 -37.08
CA GLU A 138 4.24 -18.67 -38.23
C GLU A 138 5.49 -19.16 -39.00
N GLU A 139 6.54 -19.59 -38.29
CA GLU A 139 7.74 -20.19 -38.89
C GLU A 139 7.43 -21.50 -39.60
N GLN A 140 6.61 -22.37 -38.99
CA GLN A 140 6.17 -23.62 -39.59
C GLN A 140 5.30 -23.38 -40.84
N GLN A 141 4.39 -22.42 -40.80
CA GLN A 141 3.57 -22.04 -41.95
C GLN A 141 4.43 -21.51 -43.09
N ALA A 142 5.39 -20.60 -42.80
CA ALA A 142 6.30 -20.09 -43.81
C ALA A 142 7.17 -21.19 -44.45
N ALA A 143 7.59 -22.19 -43.67
CA ALA A 143 8.32 -23.35 -44.19
C ALA A 143 7.45 -24.20 -45.14
N LEU A 144 6.20 -24.47 -44.77
CA LEU A 144 5.25 -25.20 -45.61
C LEU A 144 4.93 -24.46 -46.91
N GLU A 145 4.73 -23.14 -46.86
CA GLU A 145 4.50 -22.30 -48.05
C GLU A 145 5.70 -22.35 -49.02
N LEU A 146 6.93 -22.42 -48.50
CA LEU A 146 8.14 -22.56 -49.30
C LEU A 146 8.23 -23.95 -49.99
N GLU A 147 7.76 -25.00 -49.32
CA GLU A 147 7.70 -26.36 -49.88
C GLU A 147 6.58 -26.52 -50.93
N GLU A 148 5.43 -25.87 -50.74
CA GLU A 148 4.31 -25.89 -51.69
C GLU A 148 4.55 -25.04 -52.96
N HIS A 149 5.43 -24.05 -52.87
CA HIS A 149 5.93 -23.29 -54.01
C HIS A 149 7.40 -23.64 -54.31
N PRO A 150 7.69 -24.84 -54.87
CA PRO A 150 9.02 -25.11 -55.38
C PRO A 150 9.28 -24.07 -56.47
N VAL A 151 10.25 -23.19 -56.24
CA VAL A 151 10.80 -22.31 -57.27
C VAL A 151 11.02 -23.19 -58.47
N ARG A 152 10.28 -22.96 -59.56
CA ARG A 152 10.54 -23.59 -60.86
C ARG A 152 11.97 -23.20 -61.22
N ALA A 153 12.93 -24.02 -60.82
CA ALA A 153 14.30 -23.93 -61.24
C ALA A 153 14.25 -23.98 -62.77
N GLY A 154 14.60 -22.86 -63.38
CA GLY A 154 14.50 -22.68 -64.82
C GLY A 154 15.29 -23.76 -65.55
N THR A 155 14.58 -24.73 -66.12
CA THR A 155 15.01 -25.34 -67.38
C THR A 155 14.70 -24.35 -68.51
N ARG A 156 15.50 -23.29 -68.62
CA ARG A 156 15.73 -22.62 -69.91
C ARG A 156 17.15 -22.96 -70.32
N GLY A 157 17.23 -23.77 -71.37
CA GLY A 157 18.45 -24.42 -71.82
C GLY A 157 19.56 -23.43 -72.16
N PHE A 158 20.74 -23.72 -71.64
CA PHE A 158 21.98 -23.47 -72.34
C PHE A 158 22.06 -24.49 -73.49
N ALA A 159 21.46 -24.16 -74.63
CA ALA A 159 21.68 -24.85 -75.89
C ALA A 159 21.64 -23.80 -77.01
N ASP A 160 22.57 -23.92 -77.95
CA ASP A 160 22.79 -23.12 -79.17
C ASP A 160 23.43 -21.73 -79.04
N LEU A 161 24.77 -21.74 -78.94
CA LEU A 161 25.66 -20.78 -79.61
C LEU A 161 26.83 -21.54 -80.29
N ALA A 162 26.50 -22.47 -81.19
CA ALA A 162 27.48 -23.08 -82.08
C ALA A 162 26.84 -23.38 -83.46
N GLY A 163 27.27 -22.64 -84.49
CA GLY A 163 26.79 -22.67 -85.87
C GLY A 163 25.89 -21.46 -86.16
N GLU A 164 26.16 -20.58 -87.12
CA GLU A 164 26.68 -20.79 -88.46
C GLU A 164 27.59 -19.64 -88.93
N LEU A 165 28.51 -20.01 -89.83
CA LEU A 165 29.28 -19.18 -90.73
C LEU A 165 28.40 -18.67 -91.89
#